data_AF-A0A4Y9XTJ1-F1
#
_entry.id   AF-A0A4Y9XTJ1-F1
#
_cell.length_a   1.000
_cell.length_b   1.000
_cell.length_c   1.000
_cell.angle_alpha   90.00
_cell.angle_beta   90.00
_cell.angle_gamma   90.00
#
_symmetry.space_group_name_H-M   'P 1'
#
loop_
_entity.id
_entity.type
_entity.pdbx_description
1 polymer ?
#
loop_
_entity_poly.entity_id
_entity_poly.type
_entity_poly.pdbx_seq_one_letter_code
_entity_poly.pdbx_strand_id
1 'polypeptide(L)'
;MALDIVKLYISLLSEFFMFSDSRVSSPPNTVAEATPPLLPRDSNSLTTAHQLMRVIGEIQDSVNDVNGMEIANEASSSLKGLLESARWKFEDIVIHGWLRDANIFYHLEEWIGSIADPFTTLYLSKLRAFQKEMSACTFKIAGGVDLSSSAATSSSRLVKRKAVAPEFTSKITKAFLDSLFAVLDGLVHLASDESPPGAALPTAVSEVTGATKANPLELVNIQDTVRTSKRFSVESADLIPPILPGQQDTARGVSMEEDKRTLMSVVQELDKTLFQSYVKPKSGALMGMVRNGVLDPQMDWYETPQPREIRPYIFEILMFLVGVHAQVSAAAAPLLERTLNALVEDVAEEALRCFRQVKRFGMGGMLRATLEIEFLHQTLSRYVTPSADQTLSDLYTKISQAYARRPGDENLQANLDGVKKTLADTRRATGIEFLCFRQTKDKAKKEGTSGGSRTREKRREKQPEAGG
;
A
#
# COMPACT_ATOMS: atom_id res chain seq x y z
N MET A 1 59.76 2.46 -20.52
CA MET A 1 59.68 3.53 -19.49
C MET A 1 58.27 4.11 -19.37
N ALA A 2 57.73 4.84 -20.37
CA ALA A 2 56.38 5.42 -20.27
C ALA A 2 55.27 4.36 -20.07
N LEU A 3 55.36 3.24 -20.79
CA LEU A 3 54.43 2.11 -20.65
C LEU A 3 54.55 1.39 -19.28
N ASP A 4 55.76 1.37 -18.69
CA ASP A 4 55.99 0.78 -17.36
C ASP A 4 55.39 1.66 -16.26
N ILE A 5 55.42 2.99 -16.42
CA ILE A 5 54.75 3.94 -15.53
C ILE A 5 53.23 3.77 -15.59
N VAL A 6 52.66 3.57 -16.79
CA VAL A 6 51.23 3.28 -16.94
C VAL A 6 50.85 1.96 -16.26
N LYS A 7 51.66 0.92 -16.42
CA LYS A 7 51.46 -0.37 -15.72
C LYS A 7 51.51 -0.22 -14.20
N LEU A 8 52.43 0.58 -13.67
CA LEU A 8 52.53 0.89 -12.24
C LEU A 8 51.30 1.67 -11.73
N TYR A 9 50.81 2.65 -12.49
CA TYR A 9 49.58 3.38 -12.16
C TYR A 9 48.37 2.44 -12.08
N ILE A 10 48.22 1.54 -13.07
CA ILE A 10 47.17 0.52 -13.08
C ILE A 10 47.29 -0.40 -11.86
N SER A 11 48.50 -0.85 -11.50
CA SER A 11 48.69 -1.76 -10.37
C SER A 11 48.36 -1.11 -9.03
N LEU A 12 48.78 0.14 -8.81
CA LEU A 12 48.52 0.88 -7.57
C LEU A 12 47.01 1.11 -7.37
N LEU A 13 46.29 1.51 -8.43
CA LEU A 13 44.83 1.67 -8.35
C LEU A 13 44.11 0.34 -8.15
N SER A 14 44.58 -0.71 -8.82
CA SER A 14 43.98 -2.04 -8.70
C SER A 14 44.18 -2.66 -7.32
N GLU A 15 45.33 -2.41 -6.69
CA GLU A 15 45.60 -2.81 -5.30
C GLU A 15 44.73 -2.01 -4.32
N PHE A 16 44.65 -0.68 -4.49
CA PHE A 16 43.90 0.18 -3.58
C PHE A 16 42.40 -0.13 -3.56
N PHE A 17 41.79 -0.32 -4.75
CA PHE A 17 40.35 -0.58 -4.87
C PHE A 17 40.00 -2.07 -5.05
N MET A 18 40.99 -2.96 -5.00
CA MET A 18 40.81 -4.40 -5.22
C MET A 18 40.11 -4.71 -6.55
N PHE A 19 40.52 -4.02 -7.63
CA PHE A 19 40.01 -4.25 -8.97
C PHE A 19 40.30 -5.69 -9.39
N SER A 20 39.24 -6.45 -9.67
CA SER A 20 39.34 -7.82 -10.16
C SER A 20 38.99 -7.83 -11.65
N ASP A 21 39.58 -8.75 -12.40
CA ASP A 21 39.14 -9.00 -13.77
C ASP A 21 37.66 -9.40 -13.75
N SER A 22 36.84 -8.79 -14.61
CA SER A 22 35.37 -8.98 -14.67
C SER A 22 34.93 -10.46 -14.77
N ARG A 23 35.85 -11.33 -15.20
CA ARG A 23 35.66 -12.77 -15.41
C ARG A 23 36.03 -13.65 -14.20
N VAL A 24 36.60 -13.08 -13.15
CA VAL A 24 36.95 -13.79 -11.91
C VAL A 24 36.12 -13.20 -10.77
N SER A 25 34.81 -13.42 -10.82
CA SER A 25 33.97 -13.27 -9.64
C SER A 25 34.24 -14.47 -8.72
N SER A 26 34.79 -14.23 -7.54
CA SER A 26 34.83 -15.24 -6.49
C SER A 26 33.42 -15.74 -6.16
N PRO A 27 33.26 -17.04 -5.78
CA PRO A 27 31.96 -17.62 -5.45
C PRO A 27 31.30 -16.92 -4.24
N PRO A 28 29.97 -16.96 -4.11
CA PRO A 28 29.18 -16.16 -3.17
C PRO A 28 29.27 -16.61 -1.69
N ASN A 29 30.30 -17.36 -1.30
CA ASN A 29 30.27 -18.15 -0.06
C ASN A 29 31.17 -17.65 1.07
N THR A 30 31.62 -16.41 1.03
CA THR A 30 32.34 -15.80 2.15
C THR A 30 31.75 -14.43 2.46
N VAL A 31 31.26 -14.29 3.69
CA VAL A 31 30.88 -13.06 4.40
C VAL A 31 32.09 -12.11 4.59
N ALA A 32 33.12 -12.26 3.76
CA ALA A 32 34.34 -11.47 3.79
C ALA A 32 34.10 -10.16 3.03
N GLU A 33 33.84 -9.11 3.81
CA GLU A 33 34.08 -7.68 3.52
C GLU A 33 34.16 -7.33 2.02
N ALA A 34 32.99 -7.20 1.38
CA ALA A 34 32.88 -6.74 -0.02
C ALA A 34 33.31 -5.27 -0.21
N THR A 35 33.56 -4.56 0.89
CA THR A 35 34.08 -3.19 0.86
C THR A 35 35.60 -3.21 1.02
N PRO A 36 36.36 -2.59 0.10
CA PRO A 36 37.78 -2.31 0.32
C PRO A 36 38.00 -1.72 1.71
N PRO A 37 39.04 -2.12 2.46
CA PRO A 37 39.24 -1.75 3.86
C PRO A 37 39.37 -0.23 4.08
N LEU A 38 39.63 0.52 3.01
CA LEU A 38 39.83 1.97 2.99
C LEU A 38 38.54 2.76 2.71
N LEU A 39 37.43 2.10 2.40
CA LEU A 39 36.12 2.75 2.29
C LEU A 39 35.43 2.77 3.67
N PRO A 40 34.73 3.87 4.03
CA PRO A 40 34.07 3.95 5.32
C PRO A 40 32.98 2.88 5.45
N ARG A 41 33.10 2.01 6.46
CA ARG A 41 32.17 0.89 6.71
C ARG A 41 30.75 1.38 7.06
N ASP A 42 30.64 2.52 7.72
CA ASP A 42 29.37 3.07 8.24
C ASP A 42 28.84 4.29 7.47
N SER A 43 29.30 4.53 6.24
CA SER A 43 28.80 5.64 5.41
C SER A 43 27.46 5.31 4.77
N ASN A 44 26.56 6.30 4.64
CA ASN A 44 25.29 6.15 3.92
C ASN A 44 25.52 5.79 2.43
N SER A 45 24.58 5.07 1.84
CA SER A 45 24.60 4.69 0.42
C SER A 45 24.69 5.91 -0.49
N LEU A 46 23.95 6.98 -0.21
CA LEU A 46 23.95 8.24 -0.98
C LEU A 46 25.33 8.93 -0.97
N THR A 47 25.96 9.05 0.19
CA THR A 47 27.28 9.70 0.32
C THR A 47 28.35 8.86 -0.37
N THR A 48 28.27 7.53 -0.21
CA THR A 48 29.18 6.58 -0.86
C THR A 48 29.05 6.66 -2.39
N ALA A 49 27.83 6.65 -2.92
CA ALA A 49 27.57 6.80 -4.35
C ALA A 49 28.10 8.14 -4.90
N HIS A 50 27.87 9.25 -4.18
CA HIS A 50 28.37 10.57 -4.58
C HIS A 50 29.90 10.63 -4.64
N GLN A 51 30.60 10.12 -3.63
CA GLN A 51 32.07 10.14 -3.64
C GLN A 51 32.65 9.18 -4.67
N LEU A 52 32.08 7.99 -4.85
CA LEU A 52 32.53 7.05 -5.87
C LEU A 52 32.34 7.61 -7.29
N MET A 53 31.26 8.36 -7.54
CA MET A 53 31.09 9.08 -8.80
C MET A 53 32.22 10.08 -9.05
N ARG A 54 32.68 10.81 -8.03
CA ARG A 54 33.81 11.74 -8.16
C ARG A 54 35.13 11.02 -8.44
N VAL A 55 35.41 9.96 -7.69
CA VAL A 55 36.62 9.16 -7.86
C VAL A 55 36.71 8.55 -9.26
N ILE A 56 35.62 7.98 -9.79
CA ILE A 56 35.64 7.43 -11.16
C ILE A 56 35.77 8.54 -12.22
N GLY A 57 35.25 9.75 -11.94
CA GLY A 57 35.47 10.93 -12.78
C GLY A 57 36.95 11.30 -12.88
N GLU A 58 37.63 11.41 -11.74
CA GLU A 58 39.07 11.73 -11.68
C GLU A 58 39.94 10.64 -12.35
N ILE A 59 39.59 9.35 -12.17
CA ILE A 59 40.26 8.25 -12.86
C ILE A 59 40.04 8.35 -14.38
N GLN A 60 38.81 8.68 -14.81
CA GLN A 60 38.48 8.82 -16.22
C GLN A 60 39.20 10.01 -16.88
N ASP A 61 39.29 11.15 -16.20
CA ASP A 61 40.04 12.32 -16.68
C ASP A 61 41.53 11.99 -16.80
N SER A 62 42.11 11.34 -15.78
CA SER A 62 43.51 10.88 -15.82
C SER A 62 43.78 9.90 -16.98
N VAL A 63 42.85 8.98 -17.25
CA VAL A 63 42.94 8.05 -18.38
C VAL A 63 42.83 8.79 -19.72
N ASN A 64 41.97 9.81 -19.82
CA ASN A 64 41.83 10.61 -21.02
C ASN A 64 43.08 11.44 -21.32
N ASP A 65 43.68 12.04 -20.29
CA ASP A 65 44.93 12.80 -20.42
C ASP A 65 46.08 11.90 -20.90
N VAL A 66 46.23 10.71 -20.30
CA VAL A 66 47.26 9.74 -20.70
C VAL A 66 47.01 9.20 -22.12
N ASN A 67 45.76 8.98 -22.52
CA ASN A 67 45.42 8.61 -23.89
C ASN A 67 45.70 9.75 -24.89
N GLY A 68 45.49 11.01 -24.49
CA GLY A 68 45.78 12.19 -25.30
C GLY A 68 47.28 12.38 -25.59
N MET A 69 48.16 11.75 -24.80
CA MET A 69 49.61 11.74 -25.04
C MET A 69 50.05 10.75 -26.13
N GLU A 70 49.13 9.95 -26.70
CA GLU A 70 49.36 9.02 -27.82
C GLU A 70 50.58 8.07 -27.63
N ILE A 71 50.83 7.61 -26.40
CA ILE A 71 52.05 6.87 -26.04
C ILE A 71 52.16 5.51 -26.75
N ALA A 72 51.13 4.65 -26.63
CA ALA A 72 51.07 3.33 -27.28
C ALA A 72 49.65 2.74 -27.23
N ASN A 73 49.26 1.99 -28.26
CA ASN A 73 47.93 1.33 -28.32
C ASN A 73 47.69 0.30 -27.19
N GLU A 74 48.74 -0.34 -26.68
CA GLU A 74 48.66 -1.29 -25.55
C GLU A 74 48.40 -0.58 -24.20
N ALA A 75 48.90 0.65 -24.04
CA ALA A 75 48.57 1.49 -22.88
C ALA A 75 47.09 1.89 -22.92
N SER A 76 46.57 2.22 -24.10
CA SER A 76 45.15 2.58 -24.26
C SER A 76 44.19 1.40 -24.04
N SER A 77 44.58 0.16 -24.38
CA SER A 77 43.75 -1.02 -24.10
C SER A 77 43.74 -1.38 -22.61
N SER A 78 44.91 -1.32 -21.95
CA SER A 78 45.03 -1.60 -20.52
C SER A 78 44.30 -0.57 -19.64
N LEU A 79 44.35 0.72 -19.99
CA LEU A 79 43.58 1.77 -19.31
C LEU A 79 42.06 1.64 -19.52
N LYS A 80 41.61 1.14 -20.67
CA LYS A 80 40.19 0.80 -20.88
C LYS A 80 39.74 -0.35 -19.98
N GLY A 81 40.57 -1.38 -19.85
CA GLY A 81 40.32 -2.50 -18.94
C GLY A 81 40.28 -2.06 -17.46
N LEU A 82 41.17 -1.15 -17.06
CA LEU A 82 41.14 -0.52 -15.73
C LEU A 82 39.80 0.20 -15.49
N LEU A 83 39.35 1.01 -16.46
CA LEU A 83 38.06 1.73 -16.34
C LEU A 83 36.87 0.78 -16.24
N GLU A 84 36.84 -0.32 -17.01
CA GLU A 84 35.79 -1.33 -16.91
C GLU A 84 35.79 -2.02 -15.54
N SER A 85 36.95 -2.43 -15.04
CA SER A 85 37.06 -3.06 -13.72
C SER A 85 36.68 -2.09 -12.60
N ALA A 86 37.08 -0.82 -12.71
CA ALA A 86 36.72 0.23 -11.75
C ALA A 86 35.21 0.48 -11.71
N ARG A 87 34.56 0.60 -12.88
CA ARG A 87 33.10 0.73 -12.97
C ARG A 87 32.41 -0.47 -12.35
N TRP A 88 32.87 -1.68 -12.65
CA TRP A 88 32.28 -2.91 -12.12
C TRP A 88 32.35 -2.99 -10.60
N LYS A 89 33.51 -2.72 -10.01
CA LYS A 89 33.69 -2.74 -8.55
C LYS A 89 32.96 -1.60 -7.85
N PHE A 90 32.97 -0.40 -8.40
CA PHE A 90 32.23 0.71 -7.79
C PHE A 90 30.72 0.46 -7.82
N GLU A 91 30.21 -0.17 -8.89
CA GLU A 91 28.82 -0.59 -8.93
C GLU A 91 28.51 -1.65 -7.87
N ASP A 92 29.37 -2.66 -7.68
CA ASP A 92 29.22 -3.66 -6.59
C ASP A 92 29.12 -2.99 -5.21
N ILE A 93 30.00 -2.05 -4.93
CA ILE A 93 30.05 -1.34 -3.64
C ILE A 93 28.78 -0.51 -3.43
N VAL A 94 28.32 0.21 -4.45
CA VAL A 94 27.09 1.02 -4.37
C VAL A 94 25.87 0.13 -4.18
N ILE A 95 25.76 -0.99 -4.90
CA ILE A 95 24.65 -1.94 -4.76
C ILE A 95 24.64 -2.55 -3.36
N HIS A 96 25.79 -2.94 -2.83
CA HIS A 96 25.87 -3.48 -1.48
C HIS A 96 25.41 -2.46 -0.42
N GLY A 97 25.86 -1.20 -0.53
CA GLY A 97 25.40 -0.12 0.35
C GLY A 97 23.91 0.18 0.21
N TRP A 98 23.39 0.15 -1.02
CA TRP A 98 21.97 0.35 -1.32
C TRP A 98 21.11 -0.73 -0.65
N LEU A 99 21.48 -2.01 -0.79
CA LEU A 99 20.74 -3.11 -0.17
C LEU A 99 20.84 -3.07 1.36
N ARG A 100 22.02 -2.78 1.92
CA ARG A 100 22.19 -2.63 3.37
C ARG A 100 21.26 -1.55 3.95
N ASP A 101 21.24 -0.37 3.33
CA ASP A 101 20.39 0.74 3.80
C ASP A 101 18.90 0.44 3.59
N ALA A 102 18.53 -0.19 2.48
CA ALA A 102 17.15 -0.62 2.20
C ALA A 102 16.59 -1.57 3.27
N ASN A 103 17.43 -2.45 3.82
CA ASN A 103 17.05 -3.35 4.92
C ASN A 103 16.85 -2.63 6.27
N ILE A 104 17.32 -1.40 6.44
CA ILE A 104 17.24 -0.67 7.72
C ILE A 104 16.22 0.48 7.66
N PHE A 105 15.84 0.91 6.46
CA PHE A 105 14.99 2.08 6.25
C PHE A 105 13.63 2.05 6.93
N TYR A 106 13.08 0.87 7.21
CA TYR A 106 11.81 0.77 7.93
C TYR A 106 11.90 1.43 9.33
N HIS A 107 13.06 1.47 9.98
CA HIS A 107 13.24 2.17 11.25
C HIS A 107 13.06 3.70 11.16
N LEU A 108 13.12 4.28 9.97
CA LEU A 108 12.96 5.73 9.73
C LEU A 108 11.51 6.13 9.43
N GLU A 109 10.56 5.19 9.53
CA GLU A 109 9.15 5.46 9.34
C GLU A 109 8.57 6.19 10.57
N GLU A 110 8.41 7.51 10.43
CA GLU A 110 7.84 8.40 11.46
C GLU A 110 6.29 8.42 11.43
N TRP A 111 5.66 7.72 10.48
CA TRP A 111 4.20 7.63 10.32
C TRP A 111 3.50 8.97 10.17
N ILE A 112 4.13 9.93 9.49
CA ILE A 112 3.58 11.27 9.24
C ILE A 112 2.77 11.29 7.92
N GLY A 113 1.58 11.89 7.97
CA GLY A 113 0.67 12.02 6.83
C GLY A 113 1.21 12.98 5.77
N SER A 114 1.13 12.62 4.50
CA SER A 114 1.39 13.58 3.42
C SER A 114 0.24 14.58 3.33
N ILE A 115 0.59 15.85 3.11
CA ILE A 115 -0.40 16.92 2.86
C ILE A 115 -0.91 16.85 1.41
N ALA A 116 -0.09 16.30 0.50
CA ALA A 116 -0.42 16.17 -0.91
C ALA A 116 -1.34 14.96 -1.20
N ASP A 117 -1.19 13.90 -0.41
CA ASP A 117 -2.03 12.71 -0.50
C ASP A 117 -2.40 12.27 0.93
N PRO A 118 -3.65 12.53 1.36
CA PRO A 118 -4.11 12.27 2.73
C PRO A 118 -3.94 10.82 3.19
N PHE A 119 -3.80 9.89 2.25
CA PHE A 119 -3.74 8.46 2.55
C PHE A 119 -2.31 7.86 2.43
N THR A 120 -1.28 8.61 2.02
CA THR A 120 0.12 8.11 1.89
C THR A 120 1.12 8.85 2.79
N THR A 121 2.24 8.19 3.15
CA THR A 121 3.21 8.72 4.12
C THR A 121 4.12 9.67 3.37
N LEU A 122 4.63 10.65 4.10
CA LEU A 122 5.80 11.37 3.63
C LEU A 122 6.97 10.40 3.32
N TYR A 123 7.10 9.32 4.10
CA TYR A 123 8.10 8.26 3.91
C TYR A 123 8.07 7.63 2.52
N LEU A 124 6.90 7.25 1.98
CA LEU A 124 6.81 6.68 0.61
C LEU A 124 7.34 7.64 -0.47
N SER A 125 7.06 8.94 -0.32
CA SER A 125 7.59 9.96 -1.25
C SER A 125 9.12 10.11 -1.14
N LYS A 126 9.65 10.07 0.08
CA LYS A 126 11.10 10.10 0.36
C LYS A 126 11.79 8.85 -0.19
N LEU A 127 11.18 7.68 -0.02
CA LEU A 127 11.68 6.40 -0.54
C LEU A 127 11.74 6.43 -2.08
N ARG A 128 10.69 6.92 -2.75
CA ARG A 128 10.68 7.08 -4.21
C ARG A 128 11.83 7.99 -4.68
N ALA A 129 12.06 9.10 -4.00
CA ALA A 129 13.17 10.00 -4.31
C ALA A 129 14.53 9.32 -4.12
N PHE A 130 14.71 8.58 -3.01
CA PHE A 130 15.92 7.80 -2.74
C PHE A 130 16.21 6.78 -3.85
N GLN A 131 15.21 5.96 -4.21
CA GLN A 131 15.34 4.92 -5.22
C GLN A 131 15.68 5.50 -6.61
N LYS A 132 15.11 6.67 -6.93
CA LYS A 132 15.41 7.41 -8.17
C LYS A 132 16.85 7.95 -8.19
N GLU A 133 17.31 8.57 -7.11
CA GLU A 133 18.68 9.11 -7.06
C GLU A 133 19.72 7.99 -7.08
N MET A 134 19.47 6.88 -6.37
CA MET A 134 20.40 5.75 -6.32
C MET A 134 20.55 5.08 -7.69
N SER A 135 19.43 4.79 -8.37
CA SER A 135 19.46 4.27 -9.74
C SER A 135 20.13 5.23 -10.72
N ALA A 136 19.88 6.54 -10.60
CA ALA A 136 20.56 7.53 -11.44
C ALA A 136 22.08 7.54 -11.21
N CYS A 137 22.55 7.38 -9.98
CA CYS A 137 23.98 7.33 -9.65
C CYS A 137 24.64 6.06 -10.21
N THR A 138 24.03 4.89 -10.04
CA THR A 138 24.58 3.64 -10.58
C THR A 138 24.64 3.64 -12.10
N PHE A 139 23.61 4.16 -12.78
CA PHE A 139 23.63 4.32 -14.24
C PHE A 139 24.71 5.31 -14.72
N LYS A 140 24.98 6.38 -13.98
CA LYS A 140 26.09 7.31 -14.28
C LYS A 140 27.45 6.63 -14.16
N ILE A 141 27.65 5.82 -13.12
CA ILE A 141 28.89 5.05 -12.92
C ILE A 141 29.07 4.05 -14.07
N ALA A 142 28.03 3.29 -14.42
CA ALA A 142 28.07 2.29 -15.50
C ALA A 142 28.30 2.91 -16.90
N GLY A 143 27.58 3.99 -17.21
CA GLY A 143 27.70 4.73 -18.48
C GLY A 143 29.04 5.46 -18.63
N GLY A 144 29.72 5.74 -17.52
CA GLY A 144 30.86 6.65 -17.46
C GLY A 144 30.39 8.04 -17.11
N VAL A 145 31.09 8.65 -16.16
CA VAL A 145 30.65 9.91 -15.60
C VAL A 145 31.26 11.05 -16.41
N ASP A 146 30.45 11.74 -17.22
CA ASP A 146 30.84 13.06 -17.74
C ASP A 146 30.64 14.09 -16.61
N LEU A 147 31.56 14.09 -15.64
CA LEU A 147 31.59 15.05 -14.52
C LEU A 147 32.19 16.40 -14.88
N SER A 148 32.50 16.64 -16.16
CA SER A 148 33.14 17.87 -16.62
C SER A 148 32.28 19.10 -16.29
N SER A 149 32.67 19.77 -15.20
CA SER A 149 32.31 21.14 -14.85
C SER A 149 32.80 22.19 -15.86
N SER A 150 33.39 21.76 -16.99
CA SER A 150 33.84 22.60 -18.09
C SER A 150 32.93 22.55 -19.34
N ALA A 151 31.77 21.89 -19.28
CA ALA A 151 30.87 21.78 -20.44
C ALA A 151 29.96 23.01 -20.68
N ALA A 152 30.20 24.15 -20.02
CA ALA A 152 29.40 25.36 -20.19
C ALA A 152 29.57 26.08 -21.55
N THR A 153 30.48 25.63 -22.42
CA THR A 153 30.80 26.34 -23.68
C THR A 153 30.94 25.44 -24.90
N SER A 154 30.07 24.42 -25.08
CA SER A 154 29.98 23.71 -26.37
C SER A 154 28.57 23.18 -26.62
N SER A 155 27.71 24.06 -27.14
CA SER A 155 26.30 23.82 -27.45
C SER A 155 26.03 22.98 -28.72
N SER A 156 26.96 22.13 -29.18
CA SER A 156 26.77 21.48 -30.50
C SER A 156 27.16 20.00 -30.63
N ARG A 157 27.38 19.28 -29.53
CA ARG A 157 27.46 17.82 -29.60
C ARG A 157 26.53 17.21 -28.56
N LEU A 158 25.35 16.77 -29.01
CA LEU A 158 24.64 15.65 -28.39
C LEU A 158 25.61 14.46 -28.46
N VAL A 159 26.52 14.38 -27.49
CA VAL A 159 27.36 13.20 -27.29
C VAL A 159 26.36 12.08 -27.02
N LYS A 160 26.27 11.14 -27.95
CA LYS A 160 25.59 9.85 -27.75
C LYS A 160 26.00 9.36 -26.36
N ARG A 161 25.10 9.42 -25.38
CA ARG A 161 25.30 8.74 -24.09
C ARG A 161 25.74 7.32 -24.45
N LYS A 162 26.94 6.91 -24.04
CA LYS A 162 27.44 5.56 -24.31
C LYS A 162 26.36 4.59 -23.88
N ALA A 163 25.93 3.72 -24.79
CA ALA A 163 24.99 2.65 -24.46
C ALA A 163 25.63 1.84 -23.33
N VAL A 164 24.97 1.81 -22.17
CA VAL A 164 25.42 1.04 -21.01
C VAL A 164 25.38 -0.44 -21.41
N ALA A 165 26.42 -1.21 -21.06
CA ALA A 165 26.43 -2.63 -21.37
C ALA A 165 25.21 -3.33 -20.72
N PRO A 166 24.61 -4.34 -21.37
CA PRO A 166 23.41 -5.01 -20.85
C PRO A 166 23.66 -5.68 -19.49
N GLU A 167 24.89 -6.08 -19.20
CA GLU A 167 25.29 -6.70 -17.92
C GLU A 167 25.10 -5.76 -16.73
N PHE A 168 25.56 -4.51 -16.85
CA PHE A 168 25.35 -3.47 -15.84
C PHE A 168 23.86 -3.14 -15.68
N THR A 169 23.13 -3.08 -16.80
CA THR A 169 21.69 -2.77 -16.76
C THR A 169 20.93 -3.84 -15.97
N SER A 170 21.19 -5.13 -16.25
CA SER A 170 20.58 -6.26 -15.54
C SER A 170 20.89 -6.25 -14.03
N LYS A 171 22.14 -5.93 -13.69
CA LYS A 171 22.61 -5.85 -12.31
C LYS A 171 21.96 -4.71 -11.53
N ILE A 172 21.85 -3.52 -12.14
CA ILE A 172 21.17 -2.35 -11.55
C ILE A 172 19.67 -2.64 -11.38
N THR A 173 19.01 -3.25 -12.37
CA THR A 173 17.58 -3.59 -12.27
C THR A 173 17.31 -4.60 -11.17
N LYS A 174 18.18 -5.61 -11.02
CA LYS A 174 18.08 -6.58 -9.92
C LYS A 174 18.25 -5.90 -8.57
N ALA A 175 19.29 -5.08 -8.40
CA ALA A 175 19.52 -4.34 -7.16
C ALA A 175 18.35 -3.44 -6.78
N PHE A 176 17.75 -2.77 -7.76
CA PHE A 176 16.54 -1.97 -7.56
C PHE A 176 15.39 -2.81 -7.00
N LEU A 177 15.10 -3.97 -7.62
CA LEU A 177 14.03 -4.87 -7.18
C LEU A 177 14.31 -5.45 -5.79
N ASP A 178 15.53 -5.96 -5.55
CA ASP A 178 15.95 -6.50 -4.26
C ASP A 178 15.82 -5.44 -3.15
N SER A 179 16.14 -4.18 -3.44
CA SER A 179 15.96 -3.07 -2.49
C SER A 179 14.49 -2.76 -2.21
N LEU A 180 13.60 -2.89 -3.20
CA LEU A 180 12.17 -2.73 -2.99
C LEU A 180 11.61 -3.87 -2.14
N PHE A 181 12.01 -5.11 -2.42
CA PHE A 181 11.62 -6.26 -1.61
C PHE A 181 12.11 -6.13 -0.16
N ALA A 182 13.35 -5.70 0.07
CA ALA A 182 13.88 -5.46 1.41
C ALA A 182 13.07 -4.39 2.18
N VAL A 183 12.69 -3.30 1.50
CA VAL A 183 11.87 -2.26 2.12
C VAL A 183 10.46 -2.75 2.40
N LEU A 184 9.86 -3.49 1.46
CA LEU A 184 8.54 -4.10 1.67
C LEU A 184 8.58 -5.06 2.86
N ASP A 185 9.57 -5.95 2.94
CA ASP A 185 9.78 -6.88 4.05
C ASP A 185 9.91 -6.15 5.40
N GLY A 186 10.69 -5.07 5.45
CA GLY A 186 10.79 -4.20 6.62
C GLY A 186 9.44 -3.57 7.02
N LEU A 187 8.61 -3.17 6.05
CA LEU A 187 7.25 -2.69 6.32
C LEU A 187 6.33 -3.81 6.83
N VAL A 188 6.50 -5.06 6.39
CA VAL A 188 5.79 -6.24 6.96
C VAL A 188 6.21 -6.48 8.40
N HIS A 189 7.51 -6.35 8.68
CA HIS A 189 8.05 -6.54 10.02
C HIS A 189 7.49 -5.52 11.00
N LEU A 190 7.48 -4.23 10.62
CA LEU A 190 6.76 -3.20 11.39
C LEU A 190 5.27 -3.49 11.54
N ALA A 191 4.72 -4.25 10.58
CA ALA A 191 3.32 -4.54 10.54
C ALA A 191 2.85 -5.76 11.32
N SER A 192 3.80 -6.55 11.79
CA SER A 192 3.57 -7.73 12.60
C SER A 192 3.59 -7.35 14.08
N ASP A 193 2.80 -8.06 14.89
CA ASP A 193 2.73 -7.88 16.36
C ASP A 193 4.07 -8.14 17.10
N GLU A 194 5.11 -8.59 16.37
CA GLU A 194 6.44 -8.95 16.88
C GLU A 194 7.44 -7.78 16.89
N SER A 195 6.94 -6.53 16.88
CA SER A 195 7.82 -5.37 16.99
C SER A 195 8.45 -5.29 18.40
N PRO A 196 9.77 -5.08 18.54
CA PRO A 196 10.39 -4.94 19.84
C PRO A 196 9.77 -3.73 20.58
N PRO A 197 9.48 -3.87 21.89
CA PRO A 197 8.78 -2.84 22.68
C PRO A 197 9.53 -1.50 22.81
N GLY A 198 10.72 -1.37 22.21
CA GLY A 198 11.51 -0.13 22.12
C GLY A 198 11.23 0.76 20.90
N ALA A 199 10.40 0.31 19.94
CA ALA A 199 9.85 1.17 18.88
C ALA A 199 8.52 1.84 19.30
N ALA A 200 8.14 1.71 20.57
CA ALA A 200 7.20 2.62 21.18
C ALA A 200 7.84 4.01 21.18
N LEU A 201 7.28 4.92 20.37
CA LEU A 201 7.51 6.35 20.49
C LEU A 201 7.53 6.74 21.99
N PRO A 202 8.44 7.64 22.41
CA PRO A 202 8.47 8.12 23.79
C PRO A 202 7.07 8.56 24.16
N THR A 203 6.59 8.00 25.26
CA THR A 203 5.34 8.39 25.91
C THR A 203 5.36 9.91 26.01
N ALA A 204 4.39 10.57 25.37
CA ALA A 204 4.31 12.02 25.34
C ALA A 204 4.22 12.57 26.77
N VAL A 205 5.37 12.95 27.34
CA VAL A 205 5.41 13.93 28.41
C VAL A 205 5.18 15.27 27.72
N SER A 206 4.06 15.91 28.02
CA SER A 206 3.75 17.26 27.57
C SER A 206 4.88 18.21 27.99
N GLU A 207 5.72 18.62 27.05
CA GLU A 207 6.48 19.86 27.17
C GLU A 207 6.01 20.84 26.09
N VAL A 208 5.43 21.92 26.60
CA VAL A 208 4.89 23.05 25.87
C VAL A 208 6.05 23.87 25.31
N THR A 209 6.40 23.67 24.04
CA THR A 209 7.09 24.70 23.25
C THR A 209 6.72 24.63 21.77
N GLY A 210 5.95 25.63 21.33
CA GLY A 210 6.06 26.32 20.04
C GLY A 210 6.15 25.49 18.74
N ALA A 211 5.05 25.52 17.98
CA ALA A 211 4.99 25.30 16.53
C ALA A 211 5.23 23.87 16.01
N THR A 212 4.43 22.91 16.47
CA THR A 212 4.24 21.66 15.73
C THR A 212 3.05 21.80 14.78
N LYS A 213 3.32 21.65 13.47
CA LYS A 213 2.28 21.40 12.47
C LYS A 213 1.48 20.19 12.96
N ALA A 214 0.20 20.37 13.27
CA ALA A 214 -0.66 19.29 13.74
C ALA A 214 -0.57 18.12 12.76
N ASN A 215 -0.04 16.98 13.21
CA ASN A 215 0.06 15.80 12.38
C ASN A 215 -1.36 15.26 12.22
N PRO A 216 -1.93 15.19 11.00
CA PRO A 216 -3.33 14.78 10.81
C PRO A 216 -3.61 13.34 11.29
N LEU A 217 -2.56 12.58 11.62
CA LEU A 217 -2.61 11.22 12.15
C LEU A 217 -2.59 11.12 13.68
N GLU A 218 -2.24 12.20 14.41
CA GLU A 218 -2.22 12.22 15.89
C GLU A 218 -3.62 12.18 16.51
N LEU A 219 -4.64 12.63 15.79
CA LEU A 219 -6.04 12.55 16.25
C LEU A 219 -6.60 11.11 16.27
N VAL A 220 -5.85 10.13 15.76
CA VAL A 220 -6.26 8.71 15.75
C VAL A 220 -5.40 7.93 16.75
N ASN A 221 -5.65 8.15 18.04
CA ASN A 221 -5.04 7.42 19.13
C ASN A 221 -5.62 6.00 19.22
N ILE A 222 -5.10 5.02 18.48
CA ILE A 222 -5.43 3.60 18.67
C ILE A 222 -4.19 2.74 18.41
N GLN A 223 -3.87 1.92 19.40
CA GLN A 223 -2.56 1.32 19.62
C GLN A 223 -2.21 0.18 18.64
N ASP A 224 -3.10 -0.68 18.14
CA ASP A 224 -2.61 -2.02 17.78
C ASP A 224 -2.74 -2.56 16.34
N THR A 225 -3.35 -1.91 15.34
CA THR A 225 -3.46 -2.61 14.02
C THR A 225 -3.86 -1.76 12.82
N VAL A 226 -4.27 -0.51 13.07
CA VAL A 226 -4.67 0.41 11.98
C VAL A 226 -3.48 1.09 11.35
N ARG A 227 -2.33 1.20 12.02
CA ARG A 227 -1.11 1.80 11.43
C ARG A 227 -0.61 1.01 10.22
N THR A 228 -0.84 -0.29 10.22
CA THR A 228 -0.33 -1.27 9.26
C THR A 228 -1.30 -1.53 8.13
N SER A 229 -2.61 -1.58 8.45
CA SER A 229 -3.67 -1.48 7.45
C SER A 229 -3.75 -0.09 6.78
N LYS A 230 -3.14 0.96 7.35
CA LYS A 230 -3.28 2.36 6.90
C LYS A 230 -2.64 2.69 5.55
N ARG A 231 -1.91 1.81 4.86
CA ARG A 231 -1.17 2.26 3.66
C ARG A 231 -0.90 1.30 2.52
N PHE A 232 -1.33 0.05 2.61
CA PHE A 232 -1.09 -0.89 1.52
C PHE A 232 -2.10 -0.77 0.36
N SER A 233 -3.27 -0.18 0.61
CA SER A 233 -4.36 -0.15 -0.36
C SER A 233 -4.43 1.11 -1.22
N VAL A 234 -3.53 2.09 -1.02
CA VAL A 234 -3.43 3.26 -1.92
C VAL A 234 -2.19 3.09 -2.79
N GLU A 235 -2.38 2.29 -3.83
CA GLU A 235 -1.60 2.26 -5.07
C GLU A 235 -0.09 2.06 -4.94
N SER A 236 0.27 0.81 -4.65
CA SER A 236 1.47 0.17 -5.18
C SER A 236 1.64 0.26 -6.71
N ALA A 237 0.60 0.69 -7.44
CA ALA A 237 0.69 1.06 -8.85
C ALA A 237 1.54 2.33 -9.08
N ASP A 238 1.54 3.27 -8.13
CA ASP A 238 2.29 4.54 -8.23
C ASP A 238 3.66 4.46 -7.56
N LEU A 239 3.88 3.49 -6.66
CA LEU A 239 5.18 3.30 -6.01
C LEU A 239 6.24 2.70 -6.93
N ILE A 240 5.82 2.16 -8.07
CA ILE A 240 6.68 1.81 -9.19
C ILE A 240 6.74 3.07 -10.07
N PRO A 241 7.67 4.02 -9.85
CA PRO A 241 7.91 5.06 -10.85
C PRO A 241 8.17 4.38 -12.20
N PRO A 242 7.98 5.09 -13.33
CA PRO A 242 8.61 4.66 -14.57
C PRO A 242 10.12 4.65 -14.32
N ILE A 243 10.64 3.47 -13.98
CA ILE A 243 12.05 3.20 -13.93
C ILE A 243 12.49 3.48 -15.38
N LEU A 244 13.31 4.53 -15.53
CA LEU A 244 13.94 5.03 -16.77
C LEU A 244 13.21 6.19 -17.50
N PRO A 245 13.59 7.46 -17.28
CA PRO A 245 13.46 8.46 -18.33
C PRO A 245 14.51 8.20 -19.43
N GLY A 246 14.08 7.59 -20.54
CA GLY A 246 14.80 7.66 -21.83
C GLY A 246 15.76 6.52 -22.22
N GLN A 247 15.64 5.32 -21.67
CA GLN A 247 16.39 4.11 -22.13
C GLN A 247 15.47 2.91 -22.44
N GLN A 248 14.16 3.13 -22.47
CA GLN A 248 13.14 2.08 -22.56
C GLN A 248 13.07 1.37 -23.92
N ASP A 249 13.73 1.91 -24.96
CA ASP A 249 13.68 1.34 -26.30
C ASP A 249 14.76 0.30 -26.61
N THR A 250 15.78 0.12 -25.75
CA THR A 250 16.93 -0.76 -26.09
C THR A 250 17.13 -1.94 -25.12
N ALA A 251 16.58 -1.90 -23.91
CA ALA A 251 16.59 -3.03 -22.97
C ALA A 251 15.19 -3.63 -22.80
N ARG A 252 14.44 -3.77 -23.90
CA ARG A 252 13.11 -4.38 -23.96
C ARG A 252 13.22 -5.91 -23.93
N GLY A 253 13.75 -6.43 -22.83
CA GLY A 253 13.84 -7.86 -22.55
C GLY A 253 12.74 -8.27 -21.57
N VAL A 254 11.99 -9.30 -21.93
CA VAL A 254 10.80 -9.89 -21.25
C VAL A 254 10.90 -10.02 -19.71
N SER A 255 12.11 -10.06 -19.14
CA SER A 255 12.39 -10.15 -17.69
C SER A 255 11.72 -9.05 -16.85
N MET A 256 11.77 -7.78 -17.28
CA MET A 256 11.34 -6.68 -16.41
C MET A 256 9.82 -6.63 -16.18
N GLU A 257 9.03 -7.17 -17.11
CA GLU A 257 7.58 -7.28 -16.97
C GLU A 257 7.18 -8.47 -16.09
N GLU A 258 7.98 -9.54 -16.07
CA GLU A 258 7.82 -10.66 -15.13
C GLU A 258 8.18 -10.25 -13.70
N ASP A 259 9.25 -9.48 -13.53
CA ASP A 259 9.66 -8.94 -12.23
C ASP A 259 8.63 -7.97 -11.66
N LYS A 260 8.09 -7.08 -12.51
CA LYS A 260 6.99 -6.18 -12.12
C LYS A 260 5.73 -6.94 -11.71
N ARG A 261 5.37 -8.01 -12.44
CA ARG A 261 4.23 -8.86 -12.09
C ARG A 261 4.46 -9.57 -10.75
N THR A 262 5.67 -10.07 -10.52
CA THR A 262 6.05 -10.70 -9.25
C THR A 262 5.95 -9.72 -8.09
N LEU A 263 6.48 -8.51 -8.25
CA LEU A 263 6.37 -7.44 -7.25
C LEU A 263 4.91 -7.09 -6.94
N MET A 264 4.07 -6.94 -7.98
CA MET A 264 2.64 -6.67 -7.82
C MET A 264 1.93 -7.82 -7.08
N SER A 265 2.32 -9.07 -7.34
CA SER A 265 1.78 -10.24 -6.64
C SER A 265 2.14 -10.23 -5.15
N VAL A 266 3.40 -9.97 -4.81
CA VAL A 266 3.86 -9.90 -3.41
C VAL A 266 3.13 -8.78 -2.67
N VAL A 267 2.96 -7.63 -3.32
CA VAL A 267 2.20 -6.52 -2.78
C VAL A 267 0.73 -6.89 -2.54
N GLN A 268 0.08 -7.57 -3.48
CA GLN A 268 -1.31 -8.00 -3.30
C GLN A 268 -1.47 -9.02 -2.16
N GLU A 269 -0.52 -9.94 -2.04
CA GLU A 269 -0.48 -10.90 -0.94
C GLU A 269 -0.27 -10.22 0.42
N LEU A 270 0.56 -9.17 0.45
CA LEU A 270 0.75 -8.35 1.64
C LEU A 270 -0.50 -7.58 2.03
N ASP A 271 -1.14 -6.90 1.08
CA ASP A 271 -2.42 -6.23 1.33
C ASP A 271 -3.45 -7.21 1.89
N LYS A 272 -3.55 -8.42 1.32
CA LYS A 272 -4.46 -9.46 1.81
C LYS A 272 -4.11 -9.88 3.24
N THR A 273 -2.85 -10.13 3.54
CA THR A 273 -2.39 -10.59 4.86
C THR A 273 -2.60 -9.53 5.92
N LEU A 274 -2.25 -8.28 5.65
CA LEU A 274 -2.45 -7.14 6.54
C LEU A 274 -3.94 -6.87 6.77
N PHE A 275 -4.74 -6.90 5.70
CA PHE A 275 -6.19 -6.74 5.79
C PHE A 275 -6.81 -7.84 6.66
N GLN A 276 -6.41 -9.10 6.48
CA GLN A 276 -6.90 -10.20 7.31
C GLN A 276 -6.47 -10.07 8.78
N SER A 277 -5.23 -9.65 9.04
CA SER A 277 -4.74 -9.39 10.40
C SER A 277 -5.59 -8.32 11.10
N TYR A 278 -5.98 -7.27 10.38
CA TYR A 278 -6.86 -6.23 10.91
C TYR A 278 -8.31 -6.70 11.15
N VAL A 279 -8.89 -7.44 10.20
CA VAL A 279 -10.31 -7.86 10.26
C VAL A 279 -10.53 -8.98 11.27
N LYS A 280 -9.61 -9.95 11.39
CA LYS A 280 -9.79 -11.15 12.23
C LYS A 280 -10.13 -10.85 13.71
N PRO A 281 -9.42 -9.96 14.45
CA PRO A 281 -9.78 -9.64 15.82
C PRO A 281 -11.17 -8.99 15.96
N LYS A 282 -11.53 -8.11 15.01
CA LYS A 282 -12.82 -7.41 15.00
C LYS A 282 -13.97 -8.35 14.68
N SER A 283 -13.76 -9.23 13.71
CA SER A 283 -14.66 -10.34 13.40
C SER A 283 -14.82 -11.25 14.62
N GLY A 284 -13.73 -11.61 15.31
CA GLY A 284 -13.75 -12.38 16.55
C GLY A 284 -14.64 -11.76 17.64
N ALA A 285 -14.52 -10.45 17.86
CA ALA A 285 -15.35 -9.72 18.81
C ALA A 285 -16.84 -9.73 18.40
N LEU A 286 -17.14 -9.46 17.12
CA LEU A 286 -18.50 -9.48 16.58
C LEU A 286 -19.14 -10.87 16.67
N MET A 287 -18.41 -11.91 16.30
CA MET A 287 -18.84 -13.30 16.45
C MET A 287 -19.14 -13.64 17.92
N GLY A 288 -18.34 -13.12 18.85
CA GLY A 288 -18.60 -13.23 20.29
C GLY A 288 -19.92 -12.59 20.70
N MET A 289 -20.20 -11.37 20.24
CA MET A 289 -21.47 -10.67 20.51
C MET A 289 -22.68 -11.42 19.94
N VAL A 290 -22.57 -11.95 18.71
CA VAL A 290 -23.62 -12.75 18.07
C VAL A 290 -23.89 -14.04 18.86
N ARG A 291 -22.83 -14.79 19.23
CA ARG A 291 -22.97 -16.01 20.04
C ARG A 291 -23.62 -15.73 21.38
N ASN A 292 -23.15 -14.71 22.09
CA ASN A 292 -23.69 -14.35 23.41
C ASN A 292 -25.16 -13.91 23.33
N GLY A 293 -25.57 -13.25 22.24
CA GLY A 293 -26.95 -12.84 22.04
C GLY A 293 -27.89 -13.97 21.60
N VAL A 294 -27.47 -14.82 20.67
CA VAL A 294 -28.34 -15.87 20.11
C VAL A 294 -28.41 -17.11 21.01
N LEU A 295 -27.29 -17.50 21.63
CA LEU A 295 -27.16 -18.68 22.50
C LEU A 295 -27.24 -18.32 23.99
N ASP A 296 -27.84 -17.17 24.32
CA ASP A 296 -28.08 -16.77 25.71
C ASP A 296 -28.89 -17.83 26.46
N PRO A 297 -28.39 -18.41 27.58
CA PRO A 297 -29.12 -19.39 28.37
C PRO A 297 -30.45 -18.89 28.93
N GLN A 298 -30.64 -17.57 29.08
CA GLN A 298 -31.89 -16.97 29.53
C GLN A 298 -32.93 -16.83 28.40
N MET A 299 -32.54 -17.07 27.15
CA MET A 299 -33.42 -16.95 25.99
C MET A 299 -34.06 -18.30 25.64
N ASP A 300 -35.34 -18.44 25.97
CA ASP A 300 -36.16 -19.55 25.48
C ASP A 300 -36.82 -19.21 24.14
N TRP A 301 -36.22 -19.65 23.04
CA TRP A 301 -36.75 -19.48 21.68
C TRP A 301 -38.10 -20.18 21.43
N TYR A 302 -38.50 -21.11 22.30
CA TYR A 302 -39.76 -21.86 22.18
C TYR A 302 -40.92 -21.20 22.93
N GLU A 303 -40.70 -20.71 24.16
CA GLU A 303 -41.73 -20.08 25.02
C GLU A 303 -41.61 -18.56 25.14
N THR A 304 -40.99 -17.91 24.14
CA THR A 304 -40.87 -16.45 24.11
C THR A 304 -42.18 -15.75 23.68
N PRO A 305 -42.61 -14.68 24.37
CA PRO A 305 -43.73 -13.85 23.95
C PRO A 305 -43.41 -13.03 22.69
N GLN A 306 -44.43 -12.43 22.08
CA GLN A 306 -44.25 -11.59 20.89
C GLN A 306 -43.25 -10.44 21.16
N PRO A 307 -42.31 -10.18 20.23
CA PRO A 307 -41.36 -9.09 20.38
C PRO A 307 -42.08 -7.72 20.34
N ARG A 308 -41.78 -6.88 21.33
CA ARG A 308 -42.16 -5.46 21.35
C ARG A 308 -40.98 -4.54 21.01
N GLU A 309 -39.77 -5.03 21.20
CA GLU A 309 -38.51 -4.30 21.04
C GLU A 309 -37.42 -5.26 20.57
N ILE A 310 -36.35 -4.69 20.03
CA ILE A 310 -35.13 -5.38 19.62
C ILE A 310 -34.21 -5.51 20.83
N ARG A 311 -33.53 -6.65 21.00
CA ARG A 311 -32.64 -6.85 22.14
C ARG A 311 -31.34 -6.01 22.05
N PRO A 312 -30.75 -5.63 23.20
CA PRO A 312 -29.54 -4.79 23.25
C PRO A 312 -28.36 -5.29 22.40
N TYR A 313 -28.15 -6.60 22.31
CA TYR A 313 -26.99 -7.16 21.61
C TYR A 313 -26.91 -6.76 20.12
N ILE A 314 -28.04 -6.54 19.44
CA ILE A 314 -28.05 -6.07 18.05
C ILE A 314 -27.55 -4.62 17.96
N PHE A 315 -27.92 -3.77 18.93
CA PHE A 315 -27.43 -2.41 19.01
C PHE A 315 -25.94 -2.36 19.35
N GLU A 316 -25.45 -3.25 20.22
CA GLU A 316 -24.01 -3.39 20.52
C GLU A 316 -23.20 -3.77 19.27
N ILE A 317 -23.69 -4.74 18.48
CA ILE A 317 -23.09 -5.13 17.20
C ILE A 317 -23.02 -3.92 16.25
N LEU A 318 -24.14 -3.21 16.07
CA LEU A 318 -24.20 -2.05 15.19
C LEU A 318 -23.30 -0.92 15.67
N MET A 319 -23.27 -0.63 16.98
CA MET A 319 -22.40 0.39 17.56
C MET A 319 -20.92 0.04 17.43
N PHE A 320 -20.57 -1.23 17.57
CA PHE A 320 -19.21 -1.69 17.29
C PHE A 320 -18.83 -1.42 15.83
N LEU A 321 -19.71 -1.74 14.88
CA LEU A 321 -19.52 -1.45 13.46
C LEU A 321 -19.42 0.06 13.18
N VAL A 322 -20.16 0.91 13.90
CA VAL A 322 -20.03 2.38 13.81
C VAL A 322 -18.64 2.82 14.25
N GLY A 323 -18.12 2.24 15.34
CA GLY A 323 -16.75 2.48 15.80
C GLY A 323 -15.71 2.08 14.74
N VAL A 324 -15.88 0.92 14.10
CA VAL A 324 -15.03 0.48 12.99
C VAL A 324 -15.15 1.45 11.80
N HIS A 325 -16.37 1.86 11.43
CA HIS A 325 -16.60 2.80 10.35
C HIS A 325 -15.89 4.13 10.61
N ALA A 326 -16.05 4.72 11.80
CA ALA A 326 -15.41 5.98 12.17
C ALA A 326 -13.87 5.88 12.09
N GLN A 327 -13.32 4.78 12.62
CA GLN A 327 -11.88 4.52 12.60
C GLN A 327 -11.35 4.38 11.17
N VAL A 328 -12.01 3.58 10.31
CA VAL A 328 -11.55 3.33 8.95
C VAL A 328 -11.81 4.53 8.04
N SER A 329 -12.93 5.23 8.20
CA SER A 329 -13.23 6.43 7.42
C SER A 329 -12.25 7.57 7.69
N ALA A 330 -11.77 7.73 8.93
CA ALA A 330 -10.75 8.72 9.26
C ALA A 330 -9.35 8.32 8.80
N ALA A 331 -9.05 7.02 8.78
CA ALA A 331 -7.72 6.49 8.50
C ALA A 331 -7.47 6.19 7.02
N ALA A 332 -8.40 5.50 6.37
CA ALA A 332 -8.28 4.94 5.04
C ALA A 332 -9.68 4.75 4.42
N ALA A 333 -10.29 5.85 3.97
CA ALA A 333 -11.62 5.85 3.35
C ALA A 333 -11.79 4.82 2.20
N PRO A 334 -10.78 4.57 1.32
CA PRO A 334 -10.91 3.58 0.25
C PRO A 334 -11.09 2.13 0.75
N LEU A 335 -10.61 1.81 1.95
CA LEU A 335 -10.72 0.47 2.53
C LEU A 335 -12.05 0.19 3.22
N LEU A 336 -12.83 1.25 3.51
CA LEU A 336 -14.03 1.19 4.33
C LEU A 336 -15.04 0.16 3.82
N GLU A 337 -15.33 0.18 2.53
CA GLU A 337 -16.31 -0.72 1.92
C GLU A 337 -15.85 -2.17 2.02
N ARG A 338 -14.59 -2.46 1.68
CA ARG A 338 -14.01 -3.79 1.78
C ARG A 338 -14.02 -4.31 3.23
N THR A 339 -13.66 -3.47 4.20
CA THR A 339 -13.68 -3.84 5.62
C THR A 339 -15.09 -4.17 6.10
N LEU A 340 -16.07 -3.30 5.85
CA LEU A 340 -17.42 -3.52 6.35
C LEU A 340 -18.10 -4.69 5.64
N ASN A 341 -17.87 -4.89 4.35
CA ASN A 341 -18.37 -6.07 3.62
C ASN A 341 -17.90 -7.38 4.27
N ALA A 342 -16.61 -7.50 4.56
CA ALA A 342 -16.06 -8.69 5.20
C ALA A 342 -16.63 -8.92 6.61
N LEU A 343 -16.76 -7.86 7.42
CA LEU A 343 -17.33 -7.98 8.77
C LEU A 343 -18.82 -8.36 8.75
N VAL A 344 -19.59 -7.85 7.77
CA VAL A 344 -21.00 -8.18 7.60
C VAL A 344 -21.19 -9.63 7.17
N GLU A 345 -20.34 -10.12 6.26
CA GLU A 345 -20.31 -11.54 5.86
C GLU A 345 -20.07 -12.44 7.08
N ASP A 346 -19.03 -12.16 7.88
CA ASP A 346 -18.70 -12.94 9.09
C ASP A 346 -19.85 -12.92 10.12
N VAL A 347 -20.51 -11.77 10.30
CA VAL A 347 -21.69 -11.66 11.19
C VAL A 347 -22.86 -12.50 10.68
N ALA A 348 -23.13 -12.47 9.36
CA ALA A 348 -24.20 -13.27 8.76
C ALA A 348 -23.94 -14.77 8.88
N GLU A 349 -22.70 -15.20 8.64
CA GLU A 349 -22.30 -16.61 8.75
C GLU A 349 -22.39 -17.11 10.20
N GLU A 350 -21.88 -16.34 11.16
CA GLU A 350 -21.95 -16.72 12.58
C GLU A 350 -23.39 -16.68 13.10
N ALA A 351 -24.22 -15.74 12.64
CA ALA A 351 -25.65 -15.73 12.97
C ALA A 351 -26.33 -17.01 12.47
N LEU A 352 -26.09 -17.42 11.22
CA LEU A 352 -26.63 -18.66 10.66
C LEU A 352 -26.16 -19.88 11.47
N ARG A 353 -24.88 -19.92 11.84
CA ARG A 353 -24.30 -20.98 12.69
C ARG A 353 -24.96 -21.06 14.06
N CYS A 354 -25.24 -19.92 14.69
CA CYS A 354 -25.90 -19.87 15.99
C CYS A 354 -27.37 -20.30 15.89
N PHE A 355 -28.13 -19.80 14.92
CA PHE A 355 -29.53 -20.18 14.74
C PHE A 355 -29.71 -21.64 14.33
N ARG A 356 -28.73 -22.26 13.65
CA ARG A 356 -28.73 -23.72 13.38
C ARG A 356 -28.70 -24.57 14.65
N GLN A 357 -28.18 -24.05 15.76
CA GLN A 357 -28.13 -24.77 17.04
C GLN A 357 -29.46 -24.68 17.81
N VAL A 358 -30.33 -23.72 17.47
CA VAL A 358 -31.66 -23.60 18.06
C VAL A 358 -32.57 -24.71 17.52
N LYS A 359 -33.03 -25.58 18.41
CA LYS A 359 -33.77 -26.80 18.03
C LYS A 359 -35.21 -26.52 17.58
N ARG A 360 -35.89 -25.57 18.24
CA ARG A 360 -37.31 -25.29 18.01
C ARG A 360 -37.60 -23.82 18.25
N PHE A 361 -38.39 -23.22 17.36
CA PHE A 361 -38.95 -21.89 17.54
C PHE A 361 -40.45 -21.97 17.83
N GLY A 362 -40.90 -21.21 18.82
CA GLY A 362 -42.30 -20.82 18.94
C GLY A 362 -42.61 -19.60 18.05
N MET A 363 -43.88 -19.20 17.94
CA MET A 363 -44.26 -18.04 17.12
C MET A 363 -43.53 -16.75 17.56
N GLY A 364 -43.46 -16.46 18.86
CA GLY A 364 -42.77 -15.27 19.37
C GLY A 364 -41.27 -15.30 19.12
N GLY A 365 -40.62 -16.45 19.30
CA GLY A 365 -39.19 -16.65 19.00
C GLY A 365 -38.87 -16.50 17.52
N MET A 366 -39.70 -17.06 16.63
CA MET A 366 -39.57 -16.89 15.18
C MET A 366 -39.67 -15.41 14.79
N LEU A 367 -40.74 -14.74 15.22
CA LEU A 367 -40.97 -13.32 14.92
C LEU A 367 -39.85 -12.43 15.47
N ARG A 368 -39.32 -12.75 16.66
CA ARG A 368 -38.20 -12.01 17.27
C ARG A 368 -36.91 -12.20 16.48
N ALA A 369 -36.54 -13.44 16.14
CA ALA A 369 -35.35 -13.71 15.34
C ALA A 369 -35.43 -13.03 13.96
N THR A 370 -36.59 -13.10 13.31
CA THR A 370 -36.83 -12.41 12.03
C THR A 370 -36.73 -10.89 12.19
N LEU A 371 -37.32 -10.29 13.24
CA LEU A 371 -37.23 -8.85 13.51
C LEU A 371 -35.78 -8.39 13.72
N GLU A 372 -35.02 -9.11 14.54
CA GLU A 372 -33.64 -8.78 14.90
C GLU A 372 -32.72 -8.82 13.68
N ILE A 373 -32.84 -9.87 12.85
CA ILE A 373 -32.03 -10.03 11.64
C ILE A 373 -32.47 -9.07 10.53
N GLU A 374 -33.77 -8.83 10.39
CA GLU A 374 -34.28 -7.86 9.42
C GLU A 374 -33.82 -6.43 9.76
N PHE A 375 -33.78 -6.07 11.03
CA PHE A 375 -33.24 -4.78 11.46
C PHE A 375 -31.75 -4.63 11.15
N LEU A 376 -30.95 -5.67 11.42
CA LEU A 376 -29.53 -5.69 11.08
C LEU A 376 -29.32 -5.57 9.55
N HIS A 377 -30.04 -6.38 8.77
CA HIS A 377 -30.00 -6.38 7.31
C HIS A 377 -30.35 -5.00 6.74
N GLN A 378 -31.50 -4.43 7.13
CA GLN A 378 -31.94 -3.13 6.60
C GLN A 378 -30.99 -1.98 6.99
N THR A 379 -30.40 -2.04 8.19
CA THR A 379 -29.46 -1.02 8.67
C THR A 379 -28.13 -1.09 7.91
N LEU A 380 -27.66 -2.30 7.59
CA LEU A 380 -26.37 -2.54 6.92
C LEU A 380 -26.48 -2.74 5.41
N SER A 381 -27.66 -2.56 4.82
CA SER A 381 -27.97 -2.84 3.39
C SER A 381 -26.94 -2.36 2.36
N ARG A 382 -26.19 -1.29 2.63
CA ARG A 382 -25.10 -0.82 1.76
C ARG A 382 -23.90 -1.78 1.69
N TYR A 383 -23.60 -2.45 2.79
CA TYR A 383 -22.41 -3.29 2.97
C TYR A 383 -22.77 -4.79 2.96
N VAL A 384 -24.01 -5.13 2.61
CA VAL A 384 -24.43 -6.51 2.42
C VAL A 384 -24.01 -6.95 1.03
N THR A 385 -23.08 -7.90 0.98
CA THR A 385 -22.64 -8.51 -0.27
C THR A 385 -23.67 -9.53 -0.76
N PRO A 386 -23.64 -9.92 -2.05
CA PRO A 386 -24.50 -11.00 -2.55
C PRO A 386 -24.32 -12.32 -1.79
N SER A 387 -23.11 -12.59 -1.29
CA SER A 387 -22.83 -13.76 -0.46
C SER A 387 -23.49 -13.66 0.92
N ALA A 388 -23.42 -12.50 1.56
CA ALA A 388 -24.11 -12.24 2.82
C ALA A 388 -25.64 -12.34 2.66
N ASP A 389 -26.20 -11.82 1.58
CA ASP A 389 -27.65 -11.88 1.29
C ASP A 389 -28.15 -13.32 1.10
N GLN A 390 -27.37 -14.17 0.42
CA GLN A 390 -27.64 -15.61 0.32
C GLN A 390 -27.58 -16.28 1.70
N THR A 391 -26.57 -15.97 2.50
CA THR A 391 -26.43 -16.50 3.87
C THR A 391 -27.60 -16.10 4.77
N LEU A 392 -28.08 -14.86 4.67
CA LEU A 392 -29.26 -14.38 5.37
C LEU A 392 -30.54 -15.08 4.86
N SER A 393 -30.66 -15.33 3.55
CA SER A 393 -31.76 -16.10 2.96
C SER A 393 -31.83 -17.54 3.49
N ASP A 394 -30.68 -18.20 3.61
CA ASP A 394 -30.56 -19.52 4.23
C ASP A 394 -30.95 -19.49 5.72
N LEU A 395 -30.60 -18.41 6.41
CA LEU A 395 -30.98 -18.18 7.81
C LEU A 395 -32.51 -18.07 7.96
N TYR A 396 -33.18 -17.26 7.13
CA TYR A 396 -34.66 -17.19 7.15
C TYR A 396 -35.31 -18.54 6.85
N THR A 397 -34.75 -19.29 5.91
CA THR A 397 -35.20 -20.66 5.59
C THR A 397 -35.02 -21.58 6.79
N LYS A 398 -33.89 -21.49 7.50
CA LYS A 398 -33.66 -22.33 8.69
C LYS A 398 -34.60 -21.99 9.84
N ILE A 399 -34.86 -20.71 10.09
CA ILE A 399 -35.82 -20.26 11.11
C ILE A 399 -37.22 -20.80 10.80
N SER A 400 -37.68 -20.67 9.55
CA SER A 400 -39.00 -21.18 9.15
C SER A 400 -39.13 -22.70 9.21
N GLN A 401 -38.06 -23.45 8.92
CA GLN A 401 -38.03 -24.91 9.07
C GLN A 401 -38.07 -25.37 10.53
N ALA A 402 -37.44 -24.62 11.43
CA ALA A 402 -37.38 -24.94 12.85
C ALA A 402 -38.60 -24.42 13.65
N TYR A 403 -39.52 -23.72 12.99
CA TYR A 403 -40.77 -23.23 13.57
C TYR A 403 -41.77 -24.37 13.82
N ALA A 404 -42.17 -24.53 15.08
CA ALA A 404 -43.17 -25.50 15.50
C ALA A 404 -44.55 -24.82 15.54
N ARG A 405 -45.33 -24.98 14.46
CA ARG A 405 -46.68 -24.41 14.33
C ARG A 405 -47.63 -24.97 15.39
N ARG A 406 -48.33 -24.08 16.11
CA ARG A 406 -49.34 -24.45 17.11
C ARG A 406 -50.76 -24.19 16.58
N PRO A 407 -51.76 -25.00 16.95
CA PRO A 407 -53.17 -24.68 16.67
C PRO A 407 -53.57 -23.43 17.48
N GLY A 408 -53.74 -22.29 16.80
CA GLY A 408 -53.94 -20.96 17.39
C GLY A 408 -53.17 -19.82 16.71
N ASP A 409 -52.24 -20.13 15.79
CA ASP A 409 -51.43 -19.16 15.04
C ASP A 409 -52.20 -18.41 13.92
N GLU A 410 -53.54 -18.32 13.98
CA GLU A 410 -54.38 -17.67 12.95
C GLU A 410 -54.16 -16.16 12.86
N ASN A 411 -53.61 -15.53 13.91
CA ASN A 411 -53.26 -14.11 13.97
C ASN A 411 -51.86 -13.78 13.41
N LEU A 412 -51.22 -14.68 12.66
CA LEU A 412 -49.87 -14.48 12.13
C LEU A 412 -49.72 -13.17 11.35
N GLN A 413 -50.72 -12.81 10.52
CA GLN A 413 -50.68 -11.59 9.72
C GLN A 413 -50.68 -10.32 10.59
N ALA A 414 -51.55 -10.25 11.59
CA ALA A 414 -51.61 -9.13 12.54
C ALA A 414 -50.30 -9.02 13.34
N ASN A 415 -49.71 -10.15 13.70
CA ASN A 415 -48.44 -10.20 14.41
C ASN A 415 -47.26 -9.73 13.54
N LEU A 416 -47.25 -10.09 12.26
CA LEU A 416 -46.26 -9.61 11.28
C LEU A 416 -46.38 -8.10 11.06
N ASP A 417 -47.60 -7.55 11.00
CA ASP A 417 -47.80 -6.11 10.86
C ASP A 417 -47.35 -5.35 12.12
N GLY A 418 -47.54 -5.93 13.31
CA GLY A 418 -46.96 -5.40 14.56
C GLY A 418 -45.43 -5.40 14.57
N VAL A 419 -44.81 -6.47 14.06
CA VAL A 419 -43.35 -6.58 13.90
C VAL A 419 -42.82 -5.55 12.91
N LYS A 420 -43.49 -5.37 11.76
CA LYS A 420 -43.12 -4.34 10.76
C LYS A 420 -43.21 -2.93 11.35
N LYS A 421 -44.24 -2.66 12.14
CA LYS A 421 -44.38 -1.37 12.84
C LYS A 421 -43.23 -1.15 13.82
N THR A 422 -42.93 -2.15 14.66
CA THR A 422 -41.82 -2.12 15.61
C THR A 422 -40.48 -1.88 14.91
N LEU A 423 -40.26 -2.54 13.76
CA LEU A 423 -39.08 -2.35 12.92
C LEU A 423 -38.98 -0.90 12.41
N ALA A 424 -40.08 -0.36 11.86
CA ALA A 424 -40.11 1.01 11.34
C ALA A 424 -39.88 2.05 12.45
N ASP A 425 -40.51 1.87 13.61
CA ASP A 425 -40.36 2.75 14.76
C ASP A 425 -38.92 2.73 15.29
N THR A 426 -38.32 1.54 15.41
CA THR A 426 -36.93 1.38 15.86
C THR A 426 -35.93 2.01 14.88
N ARG A 427 -36.11 1.80 13.57
CA ARG A 427 -35.26 2.44 12.54
C ARG A 427 -35.37 3.97 12.53
N ARG A 428 -36.55 4.50 12.88
CA ARG A 428 -36.75 5.95 12.99
C ARG A 428 -36.05 6.51 14.22
N ALA A 429 -36.11 5.80 15.35
CA ALA A 429 -35.47 6.21 16.60
C ALA A 429 -33.93 6.22 16.50
N THR A 430 -33.34 5.17 15.92
CA THR A 430 -31.88 5.02 15.80
C THR A 430 -31.29 5.56 14.49
N GLY A 431 -32.09 6.25 13.69
CA GLY A 431 -31.69 6.70 12.36
C GLY A 431 -30.52 7.70 12.35
N ILE A 432 -30.29 8.43 13.45
CA ILE A 432 -29.16 9.36 13.61
C ILE A 432 -27.88 8.59 13.97
N GLU A 433 -27.99 7.62 14.89
CA GLU A 433 -26.86 6.82 15.38
C GLU A 433 -26.22 5.99 14.27
N PHE A 434 -27.04 5.44 13.37
CA PHE A 434 -26.60 4.60 12.26
C PHE A 434 -26.55 5.33 10.91
N LEU A 435 -26.54 6.66 10.93
CA LEU A 435 -26.52 7.50 9.72
C LEU A 435 -25.29 7.21 8.84
N CYS A 436 -24.16 6.79 9.42
CA CYS A 436 -22.94 6.45 8.71
C CYS A 436 -23.12 5.30 7.70
N PHE A 437 -24.07 4.39 7.94
CA PHE A 437 -24.32 3.28 7.02
C PHE A 437 -25.24 3.65 5.85
N ARG A 438 -25.87 4.83 5.88
CA ARG A 438 -26.77 5.29 4.82
C ARG A 438 -25.99 5.85 3.65
N GLN A 439 -26.54 5.72 2.44
CA GLN A 439 -25.98 6.35 1.24
C GLN A 439 -25.95 7.87 1.42
N THR A 440 -24.76 8.45 1.53
CA THR A 440 -24.54 9.83 1.12
C THR A 440 -24.68 9.86 -0.39
N LYS A 441 -25.85 10.26 -0.88
CA LYS A 441 -26.07 10.53 -2.30
C LYS A 441 -24.94 11.44 -2.77
N ASP A 442 -24.08 10.95 -3.67
CA ASP A 442 -22.93 11.69 -4.19
C ASP A 442 -23.34 13.11 -4.58
N LYS A 443 -22.98 14.10 -3.75
CA LYS A 443 -23.10 15.52 -4.11
C LYS A 443 -22.18 15.89 -5.27
N ALA A 444 -21.27 15.00 -5.68
CA ALA A 444 -20.34 15.20 -6.79
C ALA A 444 -21.00 15.17 -8.19
N LYS A 445 -22.25 14.71 -8.35
CA LYS A 445 -22.90 14.59 -9.67
C LYS A 445 -23.97 15.64 -9.99
N LYS A 446 -24.08 16.73 -9.19
CA LYS A 446 -25.12 17.75 -9.37
C LYS A 446 -24.66 19.23 -9.42
N GLU A 447 -23.35 19.49 -9.53
CA GLU A 447 -22.82 20.84 -9.82
C GLU A 447 -22.27 20.97 -11.25
N GLY A 448 -22.94 20.34 -12.21
CA GLY A 448 -22.51 20.33 -13.61
C GLY A 448 -23.61 20.67 -14.62
N THR A 449 -24.73 21.29 -14.24
CA THR A 449 -25.72 21.78 -15.23
C THR A 449 -26.73 22.79 -14.65
N SER A 450 -26.29 23.99 -14.24
CA SER A 450 -27.19 25.17 -14.19
C SER A 450 -26.41 26.47 -14.11
N GLY A 451 -25.90 26.93 -15.25
CA GLY A 451 -25.28 28.24 -15.39
C GLY A 451 -25.24 28.66 -16.85
N GLY A 452 -26.32 29.29 -17.33
CA GLY A 452 -26.41 29.74 -18.72
C GLY A 452 -27.66 30.57 -18.98
N SER A 453 -27.73 31.77 -18.40
CA SER A 453 -28.73 32.78 -18.75
C SER A 453 -28.26 33.58 -19.98
N ARG A 454 -29.04 33.47 -21.06
CA ARG A 454 -29.39 34.50 -22.07
C ARG A 454 -28.27 35.27 -22.78
N THR A 455 -28.19 35.05 -24.10
CA THR A 455 -28.16 36.17 -25.06
C THR A 455 -29.08 35.88 -26.24
N ARG A 456 -30.03 36.80 -26.43
CA ARG A 456 -31.09 36.83 -27.44
C ARG A 456 -30.52 37.51 -28.68
N GLU A 457 -30.37 36.77 -29.79
CA GLU A 457 -30.07 37.37 -31.08
C GLU A 457 -31.25 37.22 -32.05
N LYS A 458 -31.57 38.35 -32.67
CA LYS A 458 -32.78 38.68 -33.39
C LYS A 458 -32.43 38.62 -34.88
N ARG A 459 -32.93 37.65 -35.64
CA ARG A 459 -32.88 37.71 -37.11
C ARG A 459 -34.24 37.36 -37.71
N ARG A 460 -34.71 38.27 -38.55
CA ARG A 460 -36.03 38.38 -39.15
C ARG A 460 -35.83 38.21 -40.65
N GLU A 461 -36.40 37.18 -41.26
CA GLU A 461 -36.57 37.03 -42.72
C GLU A 461 -37.67 35.98 -42.94
N LYS A 462 -38.91 36.43 -43.18
CA LYS A 462 -39.61 36.50 -44.48
C LYS A 462 -40.07 35.12 -45.01
N GLN A 463 -41.39 34.97 -44.96
CA GLN A 463 -42.33 34.08 -45.68
C GLN A 463 -41.94 33.80 -47.16
N PRO A 464 -42.45 32.71 -47.78
CA PRO A 464 -43.86 32.67 -48.18
C PRO A 464 -44.61 31.33 -47.99
N GLU A 465 -45.93 31.48 -47.89
CA GLU A 465 -46.94 30.45 -48.12
C GLU A 465 -46.93 29.99 -49.59
N ALA A 466 -47.21 28.70 -49.83
CA ALA A 466 -47.74 28.22 -51.09
C ALA A 466 -48.69 27.05 -50.82
N GLY A 467 -49.86 27.12 -51.47
CA GLY A 467 -51.05 26.32 -51.29
C GLY A 467 -50.90 24.79 -51.42
N GLY A 468 -51.89 24.14 -50.84
CA GLY A 468 -52.20 22.71 -50.90
C GLY A 468 -53.39 22.43 -50.00
#